data_AF-A0A7V6ZFM2-F1
#
_entry.id   AF-A0A7V6ZFM2-F1
#
_cell.length_a   1.000
_cell.length_b   1.000
_cell.length_c   1.000
_cell.angle_alpha   90.00
_cell.angle_beta   90.00
_cell.angle_gamma   90.00
#
_symmetry.space_group_name_H-M   'P 1'
#
loop_
_entity.id
_entity.type
_entity.pdbx_description
1 polymer ?
#
loop_
_entity_poly.entity_id
_entity_poly.type
_entity_poly.pdbx_seq_one_letter_code
_entity_poly.pdbx_strand_id
1 'polypeptide(L)' 'MSKLTGKRFLFFVDEEYEDLELWYPKIRLIEEGAEAVVAGPEKGKLYRGKHGYPCKSDVSFEEVNP' A
#
# COMPACT_ATOMS: atom_id res chain seq x y z
N MET A 1 13.33 -14.29 13.84
CA MET A 1 12.61 -13.11 13.34
C MET A 1 12.61 -13.18 11.83
N SER A 2 11.51 -12.83 11.17
CA SER A 2 11.46 -12.82 9.70
C SER A 2 12.43 -11.78 9.14
N LYS A 3 12.83 -11.92 7.87
CA LYS A 3 13.90 -11.11 7.29
C LYS A 3 13.56 -9.62 7.23
N LEU A 4 12.28 -9.25 7.15
CA LEU A 4 11.83 -7.87 7.00
C LEU A 4 11.22 -7.27 8.28
N THR A 5 11.33 -7.96 9.43
CA THR A 5 10.88 -7.40 10.72
C THR A 5 11.50 -6.03 10.97
N GLY A 6 10.66 -5.02 11.25
CA GLY A 6 11.10 -3.64 11.50
C GLY A 6 11.45 -2.83 10.25
N LYS A 7 11.24 -3.37 9.05
CA LYS A 7 11.33 -2.63 7.78
C LYS A 7 9.94 -2.11 7.40
N ARG A 8 9.91 -0.92 6.79
CA ARG A 8 8.70 -0.26 6.33
C ARG A 8 8.80 0.00 4.83
N PHE A 9 7.74 -0.32 4.10
CA PHE A 9 7.65 -0.14 2.65
C PHE A 9 6.47 0.77 2.31
N LEU A 10 6.71 1.73 1.42
CA LEU A 10 5.69 2.64 0.93
C LEU A 10 5.15 2.15 -0.41
N PHE A 11 3.82 2.10 -0.51
CA PHE A 11 3.08 1.84 -1.74
C PHE A 11 2.31 3.10 -2.12
N PHE A 12 2.20 3.38 -3.41
CA PHE A 12 1.34 4.44 -3.92
C PHE A 12 0.08 3.85 -4.54
N VAL A 13 -1.04 4.52 -4.35
CA VAL A 13 -2.32 4.15 -4.95
C VAL A 13 -3.01 5.39 -5.50
N ASP A 14 -3.71 5.21 -6.61
CA ASP A 14 -4.71 6.14 -7.12
C ASP A 14 -5.84 5.33 -7.78
N GLU A 15 -6.82 6.01 -8.36
CA GLU A 15 -7.88 5.37 -9.12
C GLU A 15 -7.31 4.52 -10.26
N GLU A 16 -8.00 3.40 -10.56
CA GLU A 16 -7.64 2.49 -11.66
C GLU A 16 -6.23 1.87 -11.55
N TYR A 17 -5.71 1.71 -10.32
CA TYR A 17 -4.48 0.95 -10.09
C TYR A 17 -4.62 -0.52 -10.53
N GLU A 18 -3.50 -1.14 -10.92
CA GLU A 18 -3.45 -2.59 -11.20
C GLU A 18 -3.57 -3.41 -9.91
N ASP A 19 -4.67 -4.15 -9.76
CA ASP A 19 -5.07 -4.79 -8.52
C ASP A 19 -3.96 -5.71 -7.97
N LEU A 20 -3.41 -6.58 -8.83
CA LEU A 20 -2.41 -7.57 -8.42
C LEU A 20 -1.02 -6.97 -8.22
N GLU A 21 -0.67 -5.92 -8.96
CA GLU A 21 0.64 -5.26 -8.82
C GLU A 21 0.78 -4.55 -7.47
N LEU A 22 -0.32 -4.06 -6.90
CA LEU A 22 -0.32 -3.51 -5.55
C LEU A 22 -0.47 -4.60 -4.48
N TRP A 23 -1.50 -5.45 -4.60
CA TRP A 23 -1.87 -6.36 -3.51
C TRP A 23 -0.87 -7.49 -3.31
N TYR A 24 -0.35 -8.06 -4.41
CA TYR A 24 0.51 -9.24 -4.29
C TYR A 24 1.83 -8.90 -3.58
N PRO A 25 2.58 -7.84 -3.96
CA PRO A 25 3.78 -7.46 -3.22
C PRO A 25 3.47 -6.99 -1.80
N LYS A 26 2.40 -6.21 -1.60
CA LYS A 26 2.00 -5.73 -0.26
C LYS A 26 1.78 -6.89 0.71
N ILE A 27 1.00 -7.89 0.33
CA ILE A 27 0.70 -9.05 1.19
C ILE A 27 1.97 -9.87 1.44
N ARG A 28 2.80 -10.11 0.43
CA ARG A 28 4.05 -10.90 0.58
C ARG A 28 5.06 -10.23 1.52
N LEU A 29 5.16 -8.89 1.47
CA LEU A 29 6.01 -8.14 2.39
C LEU A 29 5.50 -8.24 3.85
N ILE A 30 4.18 -8.15 4.04
CA ILE A 30 3.54 -8.31 5.36
C ILE A 30 3.77 -9.73 5.90
N GLU A 31 3.63 -10.77 5.07
CA GLU A 31 3.90 -12.16 5.44
C GLU A 31 5.36 -12.36 5.89
N GLU A 32 6.32 -11.66 5.26
CA GLU A 32 7.73 -11.66 5.66
C GLU A 32 8.02 -10.66 6.82
N GLY A 33 6.98 -10.13 7.46
CA GLY A 33 7.03 -9.31 8.68
C GLY A 33 7.38 -7.85 8.48
N ALA A 34 7.29 -7.33 7.25
CA ALA A 34 7.42 -5.91 7.00
C ALA A 34 6.14 -5.14 7.38
N GLU A 35 6.30 -3.85 7.65
CA GLU A 35 5.20 -2.88 7.68
C GLU A 35 4.99 -2.34 6.25
N ALA A 36 3.75 -2.34 5.77
CA ALA A 36 3.40 -1.78 4.47
C ALA A 36 2.42 -0.60 4.66
N VAL A 37 2.81 0.58 4.17
CA VAL A 37 2.02 1.81 4.24
C VAL A 37 1.57 2.18 2.82
N VAL A 38 0.29 2.44 2.63
CA VAL A 38 -0.28 2.88 1.35
C VAL A 38 -0.51 4.39 1.39
N ALA A 39 0.15 5.14 0.53
CA ALA A 39 -0.11 6.55 0.30
C ALA A 39 -1.02 6.75 -0.92
N GLY A 40 -1.99 7.65 -0.81
CA GLY A 40 -2.83 8.10 -1.93
C GLY A 40 -2.95 9.62 -1.95
N PRO A 41 -3.62 10.22 -2.96
CA PRO A 41 -3.91 11.65 -2.98
C PRO A 41 -4.56 12.18 -1.69
N GLU A 42 -5.54 11.44 -1.18
CA GLU A 42 -6.27 11.72 0.06
C GLU A 42 -6.09 10.57 1.05
N LYS A 43 -5.87 10.89 2.33
CA LYS A 43 -5.77 9.92 3.43
C LYS A 43 -7.12 9.26 3.72
N GLY A 44 -7.11 7.94 3.90
CA GLY A 44 -8.30 7.18 4.27
C GLY A 44 -9.30 6.98 3.14
N LYS A 45 -9.05 7.52 1.94
CA LYS A 45 -9.86 7.29 0.75
C LYS A 45 -9.71 5.85 0.27
N LEU A 46 -10.82 5.28 -0.21
CA LEU A 46 -10.84 4.00 -0.92
C LEU A 46 -10.67 4.26 -2.42
N TYR A 47 -9.62 3.71 -3.01
CA TYR A 47 -9.35 3.75 -4.44
C TYR A 47 -9.74 2.43 -5.06
N ARG A 48 -10.39 2.48 -6.24
CA ARG A 48 -10.87 1.28 -6.91
C ARG A 48 -9.87 0.85 -7.98
N GLY A 49 -9.40 -0.40 -7.88
CA GLY A 49 -8.54 -1.02 -8.90
C GLY A 49 -9.31 -1.29 -10.18
N LYS A 50 -8.58 -1.52 -11.29
CA LYS A 50 -9.16 -1.80 -12.61
C LYS A 50 -10.12 -2.98 -12.62
N HIS A 51 -9.89 -3.96 -11.74
CA HIS A 51 -10.70 -5.15 -11.59
C HIS A 51 -11.64 -5.09 -10.38
N GLY A 52 -11.76 -3.92 -9.75
CA GLY A 52 -12.73 -3.63 -8.71
C GLY A 52 -12.27 -3.93 -7.28
N TYR A 53 -11.01 -4.32 -7.06
CA TYR A 53 -10.51 -4.46 -5.69
C TYR A 53 -10.31 -3.07 -5.08
N PRO A 54 -10.87 -2.79 -3.89
CA PRO A 54 -10.65 -1.53 -3.22
C PRO A 54 -9.33 -1.56 -2.45
N CYS A 55 -8.59 -0.45 -2.46
CA CYS A 55 -7.43 -0.24 -1.60
C CYS A 55 -7.58 1.08 -0.85
N LYS A 56 -7.51 1.04 0.48
CA LYS A 56 -7.59 2.24 1.33
C LYS A 56 -6.19 2.82 1.53
N SER A 57 -6.03 4.13 1.38
CA SER A 57 -4.80 4.81 1.78
C SER A 57 -4.71 4.96 3.30
N ASP A 58 -3.51 4.78 3.83
CA ASP A 58 -3.15 5.01 5.23
C ASP A 58 -2.74 6.47 5.48
N VAL A 59 -2.11 7.09 4.46
CA VAL A 59 -1.62 8.48 4.49
C VAL A 59 -1.90 9.19 3.16
N SER A 60 -1.94 10.52 3.18
CA SER A 60 -1.87 11.33 1.96
C SER A 60 -0.44 11.44 1.45
N PHE A 61 -0.24 11.78 0.17
CA PHE A 61 1.09 12.03 -0.38
C PHE A 61 1.85 13.11 0.39
N GLU A 62 1.16 14.16 0.85
CA GLU A 62 1.73 15.27 1.61
C GLU A 62 2.22 14.88 3.01
N GLU A 63 1.73 13.77 3.58
CA GLU A 63 2.16 13.25 4.88
C GLU A 63 3.41 12.37 4.81
N VAL A 64 3.85 11.98 3.61
CA VAL A 64 5.01 11.12 3.42
C VAL A 64 6.31 11.92 3.57
N ASN A 65 7.20 11.44 4.45
CA ASN A 65 8.56 11.96 4.60
C ASN A 65 9.58 10.81 4.37
N PRO A 66 10.32 10.81 3.24
CA PRO A 66 11.26 9.74 2.87
C PRO A 66 12.54 9.73 3.70
#